data_AF-A0A0F9FSV4-F1
#
_entry.id   AF-A0A0F9FSV4-F1
#
_cell.length_a   1.000
_cell.length_b   1.000
_cell.length_c   1.000
_cell.angle_alpha   90.00
_cell.angle_beta   90.00
_cell.angle_gamma   90.00
#
_symmetry.space_group_name_H-M   'P 1'
#
loop_
_entity.id
_entity.type
_entity.pdbx_description
1 polymer ?
#
loop_
_entity_poly.entity_id
_entity_poly.type
_entity_poly.pdbx_seq_one_letter_code
_entity_poly.pdbx_strand_id
1 'polypeptide(L)'
;VLNPHENRLPTDKRYKFIWMDRDSREHAKSNRKFMRYLKRMPDNEIPSIKELIKRHGEFVSKGLKYLREEHPESPVRRVRFEAILKRPKAQAMLMADFIGLQLDIRKMIDVVLPRSARCHQGFLELPAATKRKERHYDRHT
;
A
#
# COMPACT_ATOMS: atom_id res chain seq x y z
N VAL A 1 -1.88 -7.20 -16.92
CA VAL A 1 -0.82 -6.51 -16.16
C VAL A 1 -1.28 -5.08 -15.87
N LEU A 2 -1.55 -4.72 -14.62
CA LEU A 2 -1.97 -3.36 -14.20
C LEU A 2 -0.72 -2.52 -13.86
N ASN A 3 0.06 -2.14 -14.88
CA ASN A 3 0.96 -0.99 -14.75
C ASN A 3 0.22 0.21 -15.35
N PRO A 4 -0.45 1.06 -14.55
CA PRO A 4 -1.21 2.20 -15.07
C PRO A 4 -0.32 3.24 -15.77
N HIS A 5 1.01 3.15 -15.66
CA HIS A 5 1.94 4.01 -16.40
C HIS A 5 2.21 3.53 -17.83
N GLU A 6 2.02 2.23 -18.11
CA GLU A 6 2.29 1.62 -19.42
C GLU A 6 1.01 1.22 -20.15
N ASN A 7 -0.04 0.89 -19.39
CA ASN A 7 -1.33 0.48 -19.90
C ASN A 7 -2.38 1.52 -19.53
N ARG A 8 -2.66 2.44 -20.45
CA ARG A 8 -3.79 3.36 -20.31
C ARG A 8 -5.10 2.56 -20.30
N LEU A 9 -6.02 2.97 -19.45
CA LEU A 9 -7.36 2.38 -19.47
C LEU A 9 -8.10 2.86 -20.73
N PRO A 10 -8.91 2.00 -21.37
CA PRO A 10 -9.73 2.41 -22.50
C PRO A 10 -10.62 3.60 -22.13
N THR A 11 -10.64 4.66 -22.93
CA THR A 11 -11.37 5.90 -22.62
C THR A 11 -12.82 5.89 -23.11
N ASP A 12 -13.20 4.88 -23.91
CA ASP A 12 -14.55 4.65 -24.45
C ASP A 12 -15.54 4.12 -23.42
N LYS A 13 -15.05 3.70 -22.24
CA LYS A 13 -15.87 3.11 -21.17
C LYS A 13 -15.94 4.01 -19.96
N ARG A 14 -17.11 4.03 -19.33
CA ARG A 14 -17.31 4.67 -18.03
C ARG A 14 -16.97 3.68 -16.92
N TYR A 15 -15.98 4.05 -16.09
CA TYR A 15 -15.56 3.25 -14.94
C TYR A 15 -16.03 3.87 -13.64
N LYS A 16 -15.98 3.08 -12.57
CA LYS A 16 -16.03 3.58 -11.19
C LYS A 16 -14.66 3.35 -10.57
N PHE A 17 -13.97 4.42 -10.22
CA PHE A 17 -12.62 4.34 -9.66
C PHE A 17 -12.64 4.32 -8.14
N ILE A 18 -11.93 3.36 -7.56
CA ILE A 18 -11.67 3.32 -6.12
C ILE A 18 -10.20 3.70 -5.91
N TRP A 19 -9.97 4.90 -5.39
CA TRP A 19 -8.64 5.38 -5.06
C TRP A 19 -8.29 5.03 -3.61
N MET A 20 -7.42 4.04 -3.44
CA MET A 20 -6.93 3.64 -2.13
C MET A 20 -5.83 4.59 -1.65
N ASP A 21 -6.02 5.16 -0.47
CA ASP A 21 -5.11 6.11 0.16
C ASP A 21 -4.67 5.61 1.54
N ARG A 22 -3.55 6.13 2.04
CA ARG A 22 -2.99 5.74 3.34
C ARG A 22 -2.24 6.91 3.96
N ASP A 23 -2.05 6.90 5.27
CA ASP A 23 -1.09 7.78 5.90
C ASP A 23 0.28 7.71 5.20
N SER A 24 0.80 8.88 4.80
CA SER A 24 1.98 8.97 3.94
C SER A 24 3.25 8.49 4.65
N ARG A 25 3.34 8.66 5.97
CA ARG A 25 4.47 8.17 6.77
C ARG A 25 4.43 6.66 6.89
N GLU A 26 3.26 6.08 7.14
CA GLU A 26 3.08 4.62 7.18
C GLU A 26 3.31 3.98 5.80
N HIS A 27 2.86 4.63 4.73
CA HIS A 27 3.19 4.23 3.36
C HIS A 27 4.69 4.24 3.11
N ALA A 28 5.39 5.32 3.48
CA ALA A 28 6.84 5.45 3.33
C ALA A 28 7.62 4.39 4.10
N LYS A 29 7.25 4.11 5.37
CA LYS A 29 7.85 3.03 6.17
C LYS A 29 7.67 1.66 5.51
N SER A 30 6.46 1.38 5.04
CA SER A 30 6.14 0.13 4.35
C SER A 30 6.93 -0.01 3.05
N ASN A 31 7.05 1.07 2.27
CA ASN A 31 7.80 1.10 1.02
C ASN A 31 9.30 0.86 1.27
N ARG A 32 9.89 1.53 2.27
CA ARG A 32 11.26 1.29 2.71
C ARG A 32 11.49 -0.16 3.15
N LYS A 33 10.57 -0.74 3.93
CA LYS A 33 10.61 -2.16 4.34
C LYS A 33 10.62 -3.09 3.12
N PHE A 34 9.75 -2.83 2.14
CA PHE A 34 9.62 -3.59 0.90
C PHE A 34 10.89 -3.50 0.05
N MET A 35 11.42 -2.30 -0.15
CA MET A 35 12.65 -2.03 -0.87
C MET A 35 13.85 -2.77 -0.28
N ARG A 36 14.00 -2.75 1.05
CA ARG A 36 15.05 -3.48 1.73
C ARG A 36 14.94 -4.99 1.55
N TYR A 37 13.73 -5.54 1.67
CA TYR A 37 13.55 -7.00 1.69
C TYR A 37 13.49 -7.61 0.29
N LEU A 38 12.63 -7.09 -0.59
CA LEU A 38 12.37 -7.71 -1.89
C LEU A 38 13.34 -7.29 -2.95
N LYS A 39 13.81 -6.04 -2.92
CA LYS A 39 14.82 -5.55 -3.86
C LYS A 39 16.25 -5.73 -3.35
N ARG A 40 16.41 -6.21 -2.11
CA ARG A 40 17.71 -6.36 -1.43
C ARG A 40 18.57 -5.10 -1.50
N MET A 41 17.93 -3.93 -1.50
CA MET A 41 18.65 -2.66 -1.64
C MET A 41 19.36 -2.33 -0.31
N PRO A 42 20.64 -1.94 -0.37
CA PRO A 42 21.39 -1.42 0.78
C PRO A 42 20.70 -0.22 1.43
N ASP A 43 20.82 -0.07 2.75
CA ASP A 43 20.12 0.99 3.50
C ASP A 43 20.53 2.42 3.06
N ASN A 44 21.73 2.60 2.51
CA ASN A 44 22.23 3.86 1.96
C ASN A 44 21.67 4.19 0.57
N GLU A 45 21.10 3.21 -0.14
CA GLU A 45 20.48 3.41 -1.46
C GLU A 45 18.96 3.60 -1.36
N ILE A 46 18.35 3.23 -0.23
CA ILE A 46 16.92 3.40 -0.02
C ILE A 46 16.62 4.87 0.30
N PRO A 47 15.72 5.54 -0.45
CA PRO A 47 15.34 6.92 -0.16
C PRO A 47 14.87 7.11 1.29
N SER A 48 15.17 8.29 1.84
CA SER A 48 14.73 8.66 3.17
C SER A 48 13.21 8.67 3.28
N ILE A 49 12.69 8.54 4.51
CA ILE A 49 11.23 8.60 4.74
C ILE A 49 10.65 9.92 4.25
N LYS A 50 11.37 11.04 4.40
CA LYS A 50 10.94 12.37 3.93
C LYS A 50 10.81 12.40 2.41
N GLU A 51 11.79 11.83 1.68
CA GLU A 51 11.74 11.75 0.22
C GLU A 51 10.61 10.84 -0.26
N LEU A 52 10.40 9.69 0.40
CA LEU A 52 9.29 8.79 0.06
C LEU A 52 7.92 9.44 0.28
N ILE A 53 7.75 10.22 1.36
CA ILE A 53 6.52 11.00 1.59
C ILE A 53 6.31 12.02 0.47
N LYS A 54 7.36 12.77 0.09
CA LYS A 54 7.27 13.75 -1.01
C LYS A 54 6.87 13.09 -2.33
N ARG A 55 7.57 12.02 -2.72
CA ARG A 55 7.29 11.24 -3.94
C ARG A 55 5.87 10.67 -3.93
N HIS A 56 5.40 10.20 -2.78
CA HIS A 56 4.04 9.71 -2.63
C HIS A 56 3.01 10.82 -2.89
N GLY A 57 3.20 12.01 -2.30
CA GLY A 57 2.33 13.15 -2.56
C GLY A 57 2.28 13.55 -4.04
N GLU A 58 3.44 13.57 -4.71
CA GLU A 58 3.51 13.82 -6.17
C GLU A 58 2.77 12.75 -6.98
N PHE A 59 2.92 11.47 -6.60
CA PHE A 59 2.22 10.36 -7.23
C PHE A 59 0.70 10.46 -7.07
N VAL A 60 0.21 10.77 -5.86
CA VAL A 60 -1.23 10.94 -5.61
C VAL A 60 -1.79 12.09 -6.45
N SER A 61 -1.12 13.24 -6.46
CA SER A 61 -1.53 14.40 -7.26
C SER A 61 -1.58 14.07 -8.75
N LYS A 62 -0.55 13.41 -9.29
CA LYS A 62 -0.49 13.01 -10.71
C LYS A 62 -1.58 11.99 -11.07
N GLY A 63 -1.79 10.97 -10.25
CA GLY A 63 -2.79 9.94 -10.51
C GLY A 63 -4.22 10.47 -10.47
N LEU A 64 -4.55 11.31 -9.49
CA LEU A 64 -5.87 11.95 -9.42
C LEU A 64 -6.10 12.95 -10.57
N LYS A 65 -5.04 13.67 -10.99
CA LYS A 65 -5.09 14.54 -12.16
C LYS A 65 -5.39 13.72 -13.43
N TYR A 66 -4.66 12.62 -13.65
CA TYR A 66 -4.88 11.71 -14.77
C TYR A 66 -6.33 11.21 -14.84
N LEU A 67 -6.89 10.73 -13.72
CA LEU A 67 -8.28 10.25 -13.69
C LEU A 67 -9.28 11.36 -14.05
N ARG A 68 -9.01 12.61 -13.64
CA ARG A 68 -9.88 13.75 -13.95
C ARG A 68 -9.82 14.15 -15.43
N GLU A 69 -8.63 14.12 -16.02
CA GLU A 69 -8.41 14.57 -17.40
C GLU A 69 -8.83 13.50 -18.42
N GLU A 70 -8.49 12.23 -18.18
CA GLU A 70 -8.70 11.15 -19.16
C GLU A 70 -10.03 10.42 -18.94
N HIS A 71 -10.64 10.55 -17.77
CA HIS A 71 -11.93 9.94 -17.44
C HIS A 71 -12.88 10.90 -16.69
N PRO A 72 -13.18 12.09 -17.25
CA PRO A 72 -13.93 13.15 -16.55
C PRO A 72 -15.32 12.72 -16.07
N GLU A 73 -15.99 11.84 -16.80
CA GLU A 73 -17.33 11.34 -16.49
C GLU A 73 -17.35 10.15 -15.50
N SER A 74 -16.17 9.59 -15.19
CA SER A 74 -16.05 8.42 -14.33
C SER A 74 -15.91 8.85 -12.86
N PRO A 75 -16.83 8.45 -11.97
CA PRO A 75 -16.75 8.84 -10.58
C PRO A 75 -15.55 8.19 -9.88
N VAL A 76 -14.93 8.94 -8.97
CA VAL A 76 -13.79 8.49 -8.15
C VAL A 76 -14.15 8.53 -6.67
N ARG A 77 -14.10 7.38 -6.00
CA ARG A 77 -14.22 7.29 -4.53
C ARG A 77 -12.84 7.13 -3.92
N ARG A 78 -12.43 8.08 -3.09
CA ARG A 78 -11.23 7.94 -2.25
C ARG A 78 -11.55 7.16 -0.98
N VAL A 79 -10.74 6.16 -0.66
CA VAL A 79 -10.90 5.31 0.52
C VAL A 79 -9.58 5.26 1.28
N ARG A 80 -9.58 5.71 2.53
CA ARG A 80 -8.39 5.61 3.39
C ARG A 80 -8.31 4.23 4.03
N PHE A 81 -7.14 3.63 3.97
CA PHE A 81 -6.83 2.36 4.62
C PHE A 81 -7.17 2.38 6.12
N GLU A 82 -6.84 3.46 6.81
CA GLU A 82 -7.13 3.61 8.25
C GLU A 82 -8.64 3.64 8.55
N ALA A 83 -9.44 4.13 7.60
CA ALA A 83 -10.89 4.14 7.74
C ALA A 83 -11.47 2.74 7.59
N ILE A 84 -10.90 1.88 6.74
CA ILE A 84 -11.29 0.47 6.61
C ILE A 84 -11.07 -0.24 7.94
N LEU A 85 -9.90 -0.04 8.56
CA LEU A 85 -9.59 -0.67 9.84
C LEU A 85 -10.44 -0.13 11.00
N LYS A 86 -10.65 1.20 11.06
CA LYS A 86 -11.36 1.85 12.18
C LYS A 86 -12.88 1.66 12.11
N ARG A 87 -13.44 1.64 10.89
CA ARG A 87 -14.90 1.61 10.65
C ARG A 87 -15.23 0.71 9.46
N PRO A 88 -14.95 -0.60 9.54
CA PRO A 88 -15.09 -1.53 8.41
C PRO A 88 -16.52 -1.57 7.86
N LYS A 89 -17.53 -1.63 8.74
CA LYS A 89 -18.94 -1.61 8.34
C LYS A 89 -19.31 -0.37 7.53
N ALA A 90 -18.92 0.81 7.99
CA ALA A 90 -19.22 2.06 7.29
C ALA A 90 -18.54 2.11 5.92
N GLN A 91 -17.28 1.67 5.83
CA GLN A 91 -16.57 1.63 4.54
C GLN A 91 -17.18 0.59 3.59
N ALA A 92 -17.58 -0.59 4.08
CA ALA A 92 -18.24 -1.60 3.27
C ALA A 92 -19.57 -1.10 2.69
N MET A 93 -20.40 -0.44 3.50
CA MET A 93 -21.65 0.16 3.04
C MET A 93 -21.40 1.25 1.98
N LEU A 94 -20.46 2.16 2.23
CA LEU A 94 -20.10 3.23 1.28
C LEU A 94 -19.53 2.68 -0.04
N MET A 95 -18.89 1.52 0.01
CA MET A 95 -18.35 0.83 -1.16
C MET A 95 -19.44 0.14 -1.97
N ALA A 96 -20.37 -0.55 -1.30
CA ALA A 96 -21.49 -1.20 -1.97
C ALA A 96 -22.40 -0.18 -2.68
N ASP A 97 -22.70 0.92 -1.98
CA ASP A 97 -23.43 2.06 -2.55
C ASP A 97 -22.71 2.64 -3.77
N PHE A 98 -21.40 2.93 -3.64
CA PHE A 98 -20.61 3.47 -4.75
C PHE A 98 -20.59 2.55 -5.96
N ILE A 99 -20.36 1.25 -5.74
CA ILE A 99 -20.31 0.23 -6.79
C ILE A 99 -21.70 0.03 -7.41
N GLY A 100 -22.78 0.21 -6.65
CA GLY A 100 -24.16 0.04 -7.11
C GLY A 100 -24.53 -1.43 -7.34
N LEU A 101 -23.85 -2.35 -6.65
CA LEU A 101 -24.13 -3.79 -6.67
C LEU A 101 -24.56 -4.25 -5.28
N GLN A 102 -25.33 -5.34 -5.23
CA GLN A 102 -25.64 -6.01 -3.98
C GLN A 102 -24.41 -6.78 -3.49
N LEU A 103 -23.60 -6.14 -2.63
CA LEU A 103 -22.44 -6.75 -1.99
C LEU A 103 -22.82 -7.34 -0.63
N ASP A 104 -22.21 -8.47 -0.28
CA ASP A 104 -22.35 -9.06 1.05
C ASP A 104 -21.53 -8.28 2.08
N ILE A 105 -22.18 -7.30 2.72
CA ILE A 105 -21.56 -6.41 3.69
C ILE A 105 -20.95 -7.17 4.87
N ARG A 106 -21.57 -8.29 5.30
CA ARG A 106 -21.05 -9.09 6.42
C ARG A 106 -19.73 -9.72 6.03
N LYS A 107 -19.68 -10.42 4.89
CA LYS A 107 -18.44 -11.00 4.37
C LYS A 107 -17.35 -9.95 4.14
N MET A 108 -17.70 -8.75 3.68
CA MET A 108 -16.73 -7.65 3.53
C MET A 108 -16.13 -7.19 4.86
N ILE A 109 -16.90 -7.22 5.95
CA ILE A 109 -16.41 -6.86 7.29
C ILE A 109 -15.55 -7.98 7.86
N ASP A 110 -15.97 -9.24 7.68
CA ASP A 110 -15.32 -10.40 8.29
C ASP A 110 -13.88 -10.61 7.77
N VAL A 111 -13.57 -10.14 6.56
CA VAL A 111 -12.21 -10.19 6.01
C VAL A 111 -11.30 -9.04 6.50
N VAL A 112 -11.85 -8.04 7.19
CA VAL A 112 -11.07 -6.94 7.77
C VAL A 112 -10.50 -7.38 9.11
N LEU A 113 -9.32 -7.98 9.07
CA LEU A 113 -8.60 -8.38 10.26
C LEU A 113 -7.79 -7.19 10.83
N PRO A 114 -8.03 -6.76 12.09
CA PRO A 114 -7.15 -5.83 12.75
C PRO A 114 -5.77 -6.48 12.89
N ARG A 115 -4.79 -5.93 12.18
CA ARG A 115 -3.41 -6.44 12.23
C ARG A 115 -2.84 -6.17 13.63
N SER A 116 -2.58 -7.21 14.40
CA SER A 116 -1.67 -7.10 15.55
C SER A 116 -0.25 -6.84 15.02
N ALA A 117 0.61 -6.20 15.81
CA ALA A 117 2.02 -5.98 15.46
C ALA A 117 2.83 -7.29 15.32
N ARG A 118 2.19 -8.46 15.47
CA ARG A 118 2.73 -9.81 15.25
C ARG A 118 2.15 -10.42 13.98
N CYS A 119 2.15 -9.69 12.87
CA CYS A 119 1.68 -10.24 11.60
C CYS A 119 2.63 -11.38 11.18
N HIS A 120 2.10 -12.61 11.09
CA HIS A 120 2.76 -13.88 10.72
C HIS A 120 4.27 -13.84 10.44
N GLN A 121 5.01 -14.64 11.20
CA GLN A 121 6.40 -15.00 10.94
C GLN A 121 6.58 -15.31 9.44
N GLY A 122 7.32 -14.46 8.72
CA GLY A 122 7.48 -14.53 7.26
C GLY A 122 6.98 -13.30 6.48
N PHE A 123 6.11 -12.45 7.05
CA PHE A 123 5.69 -11.19 6.41
C PHE A 123 6.58 -10.01 6.84
N LEU A 124 7.81 -10.02 6.29
CA LEU A 124 8.80 -8.92 6.28
C LEU A 124 9.38 -8.50 7.65
N GLU A 125 8.93 -9.05 8.78
CA GLU A 125 9.58 -8.78 10.08
C GLU A 125 10.98 -9.41 10.08
N LEU A 126 12.02 -8.57 10.18
CA LEU A 126 13.38 -9.04 10.36
C LEU A 126 13.45 -9.77 11.71
N PRO A 127 14.06 -10.96 11.81
CA PRO A 127 14.65 -11.36 13.08
C PRO A 127 15.57 -10.22 13.49
N ALA A 128 15.38 -9.67 14.70
CA ALA A 128 16.32 -8.72 15.26
C ALA A 128 17.73 -9.30 15.06
N ALA A 129 18.59 -8.56 14.37
CA ALA A 129 19.89 -9.04 13.93
C ALA A 129 20.58 -9.78 15.09
N THR A 130 20.63 -11.11 14.98
CA THR A 130 21.39 -11.92 15.92
C THR A 130 22.82 -11.43 15.75
N LYS A 131 23.36 -10.75 16.76
CA LYS A 131 24.77 -10.37 16.82
C LYS A 131 25.58 -11.64 16.55
N ARG A 132 26.06 -11.83 15.32
CA ARG A 132 27.08 -12.82 15.02
C ARG A 132 28.31 -12.34 15.79
N LYS A 133 28.53 -12.91 16.98
CA LYS A 133 29.86 -12.89 17.60
C LYS A 133 30.74 -13.65 16.63
N GLU A 134 31.52 -12.92 15.85
CA GLU A 134 32.69 -13.48 15.16
C GLU A 134 33.62 -14.01 16.25
N ARG A 135 33.55 -15.33 16.48
CA ARG A 135 34.64 -16.04 17.13
C ARG A 135 35.67 -16.30 16.05
N HIS A 136 36.65 -15.40 15.96
CA HIS A 136 37.89 -15.68 15.26
C HIS A 136 38.50 -16.92 15.91
N TYR A 137 38.58 -18.00 15.15
CA TYR A 137 39.31 -19.21 15.53
C TYR A 137 40.79 -18.89 15.36
N ASP A 138 41.54 -18.87 16.46
CA ASP A 138 42.98 -19.08 16.43
C ASP A 138 43.24 -20.44 15.77
N ARG A 139 44.04 -20.41 14.70
CA ARG A 139 44.73 -21.61 14.22
C ARG A 139 46.22 -21.39 14.41
N HIS A 140 46.73 -22.02 15.45
CA HIS A 140 48.12 -22.40 15.54
C HIS A 140 48.51 -23.26 14.34
N THR A 141 49.56 -22.83 13.65
CA THR A 141 50.64 -23.67 13.11
C THR A 141 51.87 -22.80 12.97
#